data_AF-A0A9Q9IIZ9-F1
#
_entry.id   AF-A0A9Q9IIZ9-F1
#
_cell.length_a   1.000
_cell.length_b   1.000
_cell.length_c   1.000
_cell.angle_alpha   90.00
_cell.angle_beta   90.00
_cell.angle_gamma   90.00
#
_symmetry.space_group_name_H-M   'P 1'
#
loop_
_entity.id
_entity.type
_entity.pdbx_description
1 polymer ?
#
loop_
_entity_poly.entity_id
_entity_poly.type
_entity_poly.pdbx_seq_one_letter_code
_entity_poly.pdbx_strand_id
1 'polypeptide(L)'
;MTQDRNEPVRDERRLLTRRTVLTTGGAVPVLTVAASVLGATEASAATANINPSASRQTIRGFGGMAHAAWIGDLTAAQRDTAFGAGEGKLGFSLLRIPVGENQSDWGRDLATAKRAVELGATVFASPWNPPASMIETFTRGSQTNAKRLRYSSYGAYAQHLNDFTTYMRNNGVNLYGISVQNEPDYAADWTWWTSAEIVRFLRENAGVIGTRVIAPESFQYVKSMSDPILNDPTALANVDIIGAHLYGTSYANFPYPLFKQKGAGKELWMTEVYYPNSSDSGDLWPQALDVAEHIHHAMVDAEFQTYVWWTIRRSYGPMREDGQISKRGAMMAHFARFVRPGYVRIDATANPATNVFVSAYRGGNTVVIVAVNKNTSAVSQQFTLANTTASGSVANWLTDGSRNVAPQGALTMSNGSLTVTLPARSAMTFVANLTDTSSPSPSISVSPSVSTSPSSGGGGGARVAYTMSTWNTGFTASITITNTGTSTINGWTLGFTLPSGQSITSGWNATFSPASGQVSARNVNYNGTLAPGASVDIGFQATHTGNTAEPAAFTLNGIPCTVV
;
A
#
# COMPACT_ATOMS: atom_id res chain seq x y z
N MET A 1 57.84 30.40 -25.03
CA MET A 1 58.27 31.80 -25.26
C MET A 1 57.34 32.71 -24.47
N THR A 2 57.84 33.88 -24.05
CA THR A 2 57.07 35.07 -23.66
C THR A 2 56.28 35.62 -24.87
N GLN A 3 55.32 36.54 -24.78
CA GLN A 3 54.75 37.41 -23.72
C GLN A 3 53.23 37.64 -24.07
N ASP A 4 52.37 38.41 -23.39
CA ASP A 4 52.57 39.50 -22.42
C ASP A 4 51.44 39.63 -21.37
N ARG A 5 51.56 40.59 -20.44
CA ARG A 5 50.66 40.78 -19.27
C ARG A 5 49.75 42.02 -19.38
N ASN A 6 48.63 42.00 -18.67
CA ASN A 6 48.39 42.94 -17.56
C ASN A 6 47.23 42.52 -16.64
N GLU A 7 47.22 43.05 -15.41
CA GLU A 7 46.40 42.64 -14.25
C GLU A 7 45.49 43.80 -13.74
N PRO A 8 44.56 43.56 -12.77
CA PRO A 8 43.28 44.29 -12.69
C PRO A 8 43.20 45.39 -11.61
N VAL A 9 42.01 46.01 -11.52
CA VAL A 9 41.61 46.94 -10.45
C VAL A 9 40.38 46.39 -9.70
N ARG A 10 40.36 46.54 -8.37
CA ARG A 10 39.19 46.27 -7.49
C ARG A 10 38.47 47.57 -7.13
N ASP A 11 37.18 47.50 -6.79
CA ASP A 11 36.60 48.31 -5.70
C ASP A 11 35.53 47.49 -4.96
N GLU A 12 35.34 47.74 -3.67
CA GLU A 12 34.36 47.06 -2.79
C GLU A 12 33.26 48.05 -2.38
N ARG A 13 31.97 47.68 -2.43
CA ARG A 13 30.93 48.42 -1.67
C ARG A 13 29.97 47.51 -0.91
N ARG A 14 29.71 47.92 0.34
CA ARG A 14 28.98 47.18 1.38
C ARG A 14 27.46 47.24 1.23
N LEU A 15 26.80 46.26 1.85
CA LEU A 15 25.43 46.33 2.38
C LEU A 15 25.25 47.53 3.35
N LEU A 16 24.03 48.08 3.47
CA LEU A 16 23.43 48.50 4.76
C LEU A 16 21.94 48.94 4.65
N THR A 17 21.08 48.30 5.46
CA THR A 17 19.83 48.77 6.13
C THR A 17 18.81 49.71 5.46
N ARG A 18 17.51 49.41 5.69
CA ARG A 18 16.40 50.40 5.69
C ARG A 18 15.66 50.43 7.05
N ARG A 19 15.49 51.64 7.60
CA ARG A 19 14.52 52.08 8.64
C ARG A 19 14.28 53.60 8.44
N THR A 20 13.15 54.22 8.80
CA THR A 20 11.90 53.66 9.38
C THR A 20 10.77 53.64 8.33
N VAL A 21 9.66 54.41 8.27
CA VAL A 21 9.02 55.51 9.06
C VAL A 21 7.49 55.31 9.00
N LEU A 22 6.67 56.01 9.80
CA LEU A 22 5.23 55.76 9.98
C LEU A 22 4.29 56.87 9.44
N THR A 23 3.00 56.49 9.33
CA THR A 23 1.77 57.31 9.45
C THR A 23 1.50 58.49 8.49
N THR A 24 0.63 58.22 7.50
CA THR A 24 -0.74 58.79 7.43
C THR A 24 -1.71 57.65 7.04
N GLY A 25 -3.02 57.70 7.28
CA GLY A 25 -3.81 58.74 7.96
C GLY A 25 -5.15 59.04 7.28
N GLY A 26 -5.89 58.03 6.83
CA GLY A 26 -7.18 58.21 6.15
C GLY A 26 -8.15 57.07 6.42
N ALA A 27 -9.34 57.39 6.92
CA ALA A 27 -10.42 56.42 7.13
C ALA A 27 -11.28 56.30 5.87
N VAL A 28 -11.47 55.08 5.38
CA VAL A 28 -12.42 54.76 4.30
C VAL A 28 -13.65 54.10 4.94
N PRO A 29 -14.89 54.54 4.64
CA PRO A 29 -16.08 53.94 5.21
C PRO A 29 -16.21 52.48 4.75
N VAL A 30 -16.38 51.56 5.71
CA VAL A 30 -16.61 50.14 5.42
C VAL A 30 -18.02 49.98 4.85
N LEU A 31 -18.12 49.91 3.52
CA LEU A 31 -19.35 49.53 2.86
C LEU A 31 -19.57 48.03 3.08
N THR A 32 -20.48 47.68 4.00
CA THR A 32 -20.89 46.29 4.25
C THR A 32 -21.68 45.75 3.06
N VAL A 33 -20.97 45.35 2.02
CA VAL A 33 -21.51 44.52 0.94
C VAL A 33 -21.89 43.17 1.57
N ALA A 34 -23.19 43.00 1.82
CA ALA A 34 -23.74 41.69 2.10
C ALA A 34 -23.54 40.81 0.86
N ALA A 35 -22.45 40.03 0.86
CA ALA A 35 -22.18 39.07 -0.20
C ALA A 35 -23.29 38.03 -0.20
N SER A 36 -24.22 38.16 -1.13
CA SER A 36 -25.22 37.14 -1.41
C SER A 36 -24.47 35.85 -1.75
N VAL A 37 -24.65 34.83 -0.92
CA VAL A 37 -24.10 33.50 -1.18
C VAL A 37 -24.89 32.89 -2.33
N LEU A 38 -24.50 33.26 -3.55
CA LEU A 38 -24.81 32.53 -4.76
C LEU A 38 -24.26 31.12 -4.55
N GLY A 39 -25.14 30.19 -4.19
CA GLY A 39 -24.78 28.81 -3.92
C GLY A 39 -24.05 28.23 -5.13
N ALA A 40 -22.81 27.80 -4.93
CA ALA A 40 -22.03 27.19 -5.99
C ALA A 40 -22.77 25.92 -6.46
N THR A 41 -23.31 25.95 -7.68
CA THR A 41 -24.05 24.82 -8.24
C THR A 41 -23.12 23.63 -8.42
N GLU A 42 -23.24 22.63 -7.55
CA GLU A 42 -22.48 21.40 -7.68
C GLU A 42 -22.79 20.72 -9.02
N ALA A 43 -21.75 20.34 -9.76
CA ALA A 43 -21.94 19.57 -10.98
C ALA A 43 -22.35 18.15 -10.61
N SER A 44 -23.44 17.64 -11.16
CA SER A 44 -23.78 16.22 -11.04
C SER A 44 -22.91 15.40 -11.99
N ALA A 45 -22.25 14.38 -11.48
CA ALA A 45 -21.65 13.34 -12.30
C ALA A 45 -22.70 12.34 -12.79
N ALA A 46 -22.31 11.46 -13.72
CA ALA A 46 -23.08 10.24 -13.99
C ALA A 46 -22.90 9.22 -12.86
N THR A 47 -23.84 8.29 -12.69
CA THR A 47 -23.77 7.24 -11.67
C THR A 47 -22.54 6.35 -11.87
N ALA A 48 -21.73 6.23 -10.82
CA ALA A 48 -20.60 5.31 -10.77
C ALA A 48 -21.08 3.92 -10.36
N ASN A 49 -21.36 3.08 -11.35
CA ASN A 49 -21.76 1.69 -11.15
C ASN A 49 -20.54 0.87 -10.74
N ILE A 50 -20.65 0.08 -9.68
CA ILE A 50 -19.60 -0.79 -9.13
C ILE A 50 -20.15 -2.20 -9.07
N ASN A 51 -19.41 -3.21 -9.51
CA ASN A 51 -19.88 -4.59 -9.56
C ASN A 51 -19.01 -5.51 -8.67
N PRO A 52 -19.40 -5.78 -7.41
CA PRO A 52 -18.63 -6.62 -6.48
C PRO A 52 -18.45 -8.09 -6.87
N SER A 53 -19.06 -8.54 -7.98
CA SER A 53 -18.88 -9.88 -8.55
C SER A 53 -17.95 -9.90 -9.77
N ALA A 54 -17.80 -8.78 -10.48
CA ALA A 54 -16.89 -8.66 -11.62
C ALA A 54 -15.44 -8.43 -11.13
N SER A 55 -14.80 -9.54 -10.74
CA SER A 55 -13.43 -9.57 -10.24
C SER A 55 -12.39 -9.34 -11.33
N ARG A 56 -11.31 -8.63 -10.97
CA ARG A 56 -10.15 -8.32 -11.82
C ARG A 56 -8.87 -8.79 -11.11
N GLN A 57 -7.76 -8.05 -11.19
CA GLN A 57 -6.51 -8.51 -10.59
C GLN A 57 -6.55 -8.52 -9.05
N THR A 58 -5.84 -9.48 -8.44
CA THR A 58 -5.62 -9.50 -6.98
C THR A 58 -4.47 -8.56 -6.63
N ILE A 59 -4.73 -7.61 -5.74
CA ILE A 59 -3.76 -6.63 -5.25
C ILE A 59 -2.74 -7.32 -4.34
N ARG A 60 -1.47 -7.03 -4.59
CA ARG A 60 -0.31 -7.49 -3.81
C ARG A 60 0.20 -6.41 -2.85
N GLY A 61 0.01 -5.13 -3.18
CA GLY A 61 0.15 -4.04 -2.21
C GLY A 61 0.65 -2.73 -2.80
N PHE A 62 1.00 -1.82 -1.91
CA PHE A 62 1.49 -0.48 -2.21
C PHE A 62 2.73 -0.21 -1.36
N GLY A 63 3.74 0.47 -1.90
CA GLY A 63 5.02 0.60 -1.20
C GLY A 63 6.00 1.59 -1.80
N GLY A 64 7.28 1.44 -1.44
CA GLY A 64 8.37 2.19 -2.06
C GLY A 64 9.74 1.58 -1.79
N MET A 65 10.78 2.28 -2.24
CA MET A 65 12.19 1.92 -2.09
C MET A 65 12.80 2.44 -0.78
N ALA A 66 13.53 1.58 -0.07
CA ALA A 66 14.61 1.98 0.83
C ALA A 66 15.95 1.76 0.12
N HIS A 67 16.90 2.69 0.25
CA HIS A 67 18.23 2.56 -0.36
C HIS A 67 19.29 3.23 0.54
N ALA A 68 19.60 2.59 1.67
CA ALA A 68 20.48 3.09 2.71
C ALA A 68 21.85 3.54 2.17
N ALA A 69 22.38 2.84 1.17
CA ALA A 69 23.66 3.15 0.54
C ALA A 69 23.71 4.50 -0.25
N TRP A 70 22.57 5.05 -0.66
CA TRP A 70 22.50 6.26 -1.51
C TRP A 70 21.89 7.47 -0.81
N ILE A 71 20.90 7.25 0.06
CA ILE A 71 20.17 8.34 0.74
C ILE A 71 20.13 8.23 2.28
N GLY A 72 20.77 7.22 2.85
CA GLY A 72 20.68 6.88 4.29
C GLY A 72 19.38 6.16 4.63
N ASP A 73 19.48 5.14 5.50
CA ASP A 73 18.35 4.27 5.88
C ASP A 73 17.18 5.05 6.53
N LEU A 74 15.99 4.45 6.57
CA LEU A 74 14.87 4.95 7.36
C LEU A 74 15.18 4.80 8.85
N THR A 75 14.88 5.83 9.66
CA THR A 75 14.92 5.72 11.13
C THR A 75 13.80 4.80 11.63
N ALA A 76 13.88 4.31 12.87
CA ALA A 76 12.84 3.44 13.45
C ALA A 76 11.42 4.05 13.33
N ALA A 77 11.27 5.33 13.67
CA ALA A 77 10.00 6.04 13.54
C ALA A 77 9.54 6.19 12.07
N GLN A 78 10.48 6.35 11.12
CA GLN A 78 10.16 6.41 9.69
C GLN A 78 9.74 5.05 9.14
N ARG A 79 10.33 3.94 9.60
CA ARG A 79 9.86 2.57 9.27
C ARG A 79 8.43 2.35 9.76
N ASP A 80 8.13 2.74 10.99
CA ASP A 80 6.78 2.67 11.55
C ASP A 80 5.79 3.54 10.76
N THR A 81 6.18 4.76 10.37
CA THR A 81 5.35 5.65 9.53
C THR A 81 5.15 5.14 8.11
N ALA A 82 6.09 4.38 7.55
CA ALA A 82 5.93 3.73 6.26
C ALA A 82 4.94 2.54 6.32
N PHE A 83 5.22 1.54 7.16
CA PHE A 83 4.55 0.23 7.06
C PHE A 83 3.35 0.05 8.01
N GLY A 84 3.21 0.88 9.05
CA GLY A 84 1.98 0.90 9.87
C GLY A 84 0.77 1.36 9.07
N ALA A 85 -0.44 0.88 9.40
CA ALA A 85 -1.69 1.24 8.70
C ALA A 85 -2.59 2.26 9.44
N GLY A 86 -2.24 2.58 10.70
CA GLY A 86 -3.00 3.48 11.58
C GLY A 86 -3.04 4.95 11.12
N GLU A 87 -3.61 5.82 11.96
CA GLU A 87 -3.63 7.25 11.69
C GLU A 87 -2.21 7.85 11.72
N GLY A 88 -1.93 8.80 10.81
CA GLY A 88 -0.59 9.35 10.62
C GLY A 88 0.42 8.36 10.00
N LYS A 89 -0.04 7.26 9.39
CA LYS A 89 0.81 6.22 8.77
C LYS A 89 0.47 6.01 7.29
N LEU A 90 1.44 5.60 6.48
CA LEU A 90 1.28 5.43 5.01
C LEU A 90 0.56 4.13 4.63
N GLY A 91 0.60 3.10 5.47
CA GLY A 91 -0.02 1.80 5.19
C GLY A 91 0.73 0.95 4.17
N PHE A 92 2.01 1.19 3.92
CA PHE A 92 2.75 0.43 2.92
C PHE A 92 2.82 -1.05 3.28
N SER A 93 2.57 -1.89 2.28
CA SER A 93 2.53 -3.35 2.33
C SER A 93 3.61 -3.98 1.44
N LEU A 94 4.38 -3.16 0.72
CA LEU A 94 5.55 -3.55 -0.05
C LEU A 94 6.77 -2.70 0.33
N LEU A 95 7.94 -3.34 0.34
CA LEU A 95 9.24 -2.69 0.40
C LEU A 95 10.10 -3.23 -0.75
N ARG A 96 10.74 -2.31 -1.49
CA ARG A 96 11.85 -2.62 -2.40
C ARG A 96 13.17 -2.24 -1.73
N ILE A 97 14.19 -3.08 -1.91
CA ILE A 97 15.58 -2.85 -1.45
C ILE A 97 16.58 -3.15 -2.57
N PRO A 98 17.81 -2.60 -2.52
CA PRO A 98 18.84 -2.94 -3.49
C PRO A 98 19.47 -4.30 -3.19
N VAL A 99 19.83 -5.04 -4.23
CA VAL A 99 20.83 -6.11 -4.14
C VAL A 99 22.21 -5.46 -4.25
N GLY A 100 23.03 -5.59 -3.21
CA GLY A 100 24.37 -4.98 -3.18
C GLY A 100 25.39 -5.76 -4.00
N GLU A 101 26.19 -5.05 -4.79
CA GLU A 101 27.24 -5.64 -5.65
C GLU A 101 28.26 -6.49 -4.86
N ASN A 102 28.52 -6.12 -3.60
CA ASN A 102 29.43 -6.84 -2.70
C ASN A 102 28.66 -7.40 -1.50
N GLN A 103 29.05 -8.59 -1.04
CA GLN A 103 28.44 -9.25 0.12
C GLN A 103 28.53 -8.42 1.43
N SER A 104 29.55 -7.57 1.55
CA SER A 104 29.71 -6.61 2.66
C SER A 104 28.57 -5.59 2.75
N ASP A 105 27.87 -5.33 1.64
CA ASP A 105 26.86 -4.27 1.54
C ASP A 105 25.43 -4.77 1.79
N TRP A 106 25.21 -6.09 1.82
CA TRP A 106 23.88 -6.70 1.96
C TRP A 106 23.19 -6.39 3.30
N GLY A 107 23.96 -6.04 4.33
CA GLY A 107 23.42 -5.66 5.64
C GLY A 107 22.83 -4.24 5.71
N ARG A 108 23.06 -3.37 4.72
CA ARG A 108 22.79 -1.92 4.81
C ARG A 108 21.30 -1.59 5.01
N ASP A 109 20.40 -2.26 4.28
CA ASP A 109 18.95 -2.03 4.33
C ASP A 109 18.20 -3.04 5.22
N LEU A 110 18.92 -4.00 5.82
CA LEU A 110 18.35 -5.13 6.56
C LEU A 110 17.50 -4.71 7.77
N ALA A 111 17.85 -3.61 8.45
CA ALA A 111 17.11 -3.11 9.60
C ALA A 111 15.73 -2.51 9.23
N THR A 112 15.62 -1.95 8.02
CA THR A 112 14.33 -1.54 7.44
C THR A 112 13.56 -2.74 6.91
N ALA A 113 14.22 -3.69 6.27
CA ALA A 113 13.58 -4.91 5.75
C ALA A 113 12.97 -5.78 6.87
N LYS A 114 13.67 -5.98 7.99
CA LYS A 114 13.12 -6.65 9.19
C LYS A 114 11.86 -5.96 9.71
N ARG A 115 11.92 -4.64 9.91
CA ARG A 115 10.78 -3.87 10.44
C ARG A 115 9.58 -3.84 9.49
N ALA A 116 9.81 -3.87 8.18
CA ALA A 116 8.76 -4.02 7.18
C ALA A 116 8.03 -5.37 7.35
N VAL A 117 8.78 -6.48 7.46
CA VAL A 117 8.22 -7.82 7.68
C VAL A 117 7.47 -7.92 9.02
N GLU A 118 8.02 -7.36 10.11
CA GLU A 118 7.33 -7.27 11.41
C GLU A 118 5.97 -6.55 11.35
N LEU A 119 5.83 -5.58 10.44
CA LEU A 119 4.60 -4.82 10.21
C LEU A 119 3.73 -5.41 9.08
N GLY A 120 4.03 -6.64 8.65
CA GLY A 120 3.25 -7.38 7.66
C GLY A 120 3.46 -6.94 6.20
N ALA A 121 4.51 -6.18 5.91
CA ALA A 121 4.88 -5.79 4.55
C ALA A 121 5.77 -6.86 3.89
N THR A 122 5.56 -7.05 2.58
CA THR A 122 6.28 -8.00 1.74
C THR A 122 7.51 -7.34 1.13
N VAL A 123 8.67 -8.02 1.15
CA VAL A 123 9.95 -7.46 0.67
C VAL A 123 10.36 -8.12 -0.65
N PHE A 124 10.80 -7.32 -1.62
CA PHE A 124 11.49 -7.77 -2.83
C PHE A 124 12.75 -6.94 -3.09
N ALA A 125 13.66 -7.43 -3.93
CA ALA A 125 14.95 -6.79 -4.16
C ALA A 125 15.31 -6.68 -5.65
N SER A 126 16.00 -5.61 -6.02
CA SER A 126 16.46 -5.37 -7.40
C SER A 126 17.97 -5.04 -7.46
N PRO A 127 18.74 -5.65 -8.37
CA PRO A 127 20.15 -5.33 -8.59
C PRO A 127 20.32 -4.20 -9.61
N TRP A 128 21.26 -3.28 -9.36
CA TRP A 128 21.69 -2.29 -10.35
C TRP A 128 22.88 -2.78 -11.18
N ASN A 129 23.88 -3.38 -10.54
CA ASN A 129 24.99 -4.03 -11.24
C ASN A 129 25.24 -5.43 -10.63
N PRO A 130 25.79 -6.37 -11.42
CA PRO A 130 26.50 -7.53 -10.90
C PRO A 130 27.75 -7.13 -10.07
N PRO A 131 28.35 -8.07 -9.31
CA PRO A 131 29.70 -7.90 -8.79
C PRO A 131 30.68 -7.50 -9.89
N ALA A 132 31.57 -6.53 -9.64
CA ALA A 132 32.39 -5.91 -10.68
C ALA A 132 33.27 -6.89 -11.49
N SER A 133 33.70 -8.01 -10.89
CA SER A 133 34.44 -9.09 -11.57
C SER A 133 33.65 -9.78 -12.68
N MET A 134 32.31 -9.73 -12.62
CA MET A 134 31.40 -10.32 -13.60
C MET A 134 31.08 -9.38 -14.77
N ILE A 135 31.50 -8.12 -14.72
CA ILE A 135 31.14 -7.08 -15.70
C ILE A 135 32.19 -6.97 -16.82
N GLU A 136 31.74 -6.62 -18.02
CA GLU A 136 32.59 -6.10 -19.10
C GLU A 136 32.03 -4.81 -19.70
N THR A 137 32.93 -4.03 -20.31
CA THR A 137 32.60 -2.79 -21.03
C THR A 137 32.48 -3.04 -22.53
N PHE A 138 31.51 -2.40 -23.17
CA PHE A 138 31.30 -2.41 -24.62
C PHE A 138 30.85 -1.03 -25.11
N THR A 139 30.82 -0.84 -26.44
CA THR A 139 30.28 0.38 -27.04
C THR A 139 28.78 0.24 -27.32
N ARG A 140 27.96 1.11 -26.73
CA ARG A 140 26.51 1.20 -26.96
C ARG A 140 26.15 2.58 -27.49
N GLY A 141 26.02 2.72 -28.81
CA GLY A 141 25.81 4.01 -29.46
C GLY A 141 27.01 4.94 -29.21
N SER A 142 26.78 6.07 -28.56
CA SER A 142 27.85 7.01 -28.14
C SER A 142 28.57 6.61 -26.84
N GLN A 143 28.02 5.70 -26.03
CA GLN A 143 28.63 5.28 -24.77
C GLN A 143 29.70 4.21 -25.02
N THR A 144 30.98 4.58 -24.99
CA THR A 144 32.12 3.68 -25.24
C THR A 144 32.51 2.81 -24.03
N ASN A 145 31.96 3.11 -22.85
CA ASN A 145 32.22 2.43 -21.57
C ASN A 145 30.95 1.78 -20.98
N ALA A 146 29.97 1.43 -21.83
CA ALA A 146 28.71 0.84 -21.38
C ALA A 146 28.98 -0.51 -20.71
N LYS A 147 28.40 -0.75 -19.53
CA LYS A 147 28.56 -2.01 -18.78
C LYS A 147 27.54 -3.05 -19.21
N ARG A 148 27.94 -4.33 -19.27
CA ARG A 148 27.04 -5.50 -19.32
C ARG A 148 27.59 -6.66 -18.49
N LEU A 149 26.73 -7.61 -18.14
CA LEU A 149 27.18 -8.88 -17.56
C LEU A 149 27.92 -9.72 -18.61
N ARG A 150 29.11 -10.25 -18.28
CA ARG A 150 29.85 -11.18 -19.12
C ARG A 150 29.04 -12.45 -19.37
N TYR A 151 29.00 -12.91 -20.62
CA TYR A 151 28.20 -14.08 -21.00
C TYR A 151 28.65 -15.38 -20.31
N SER A 152 29.92 -15.47 -19.91
CA SER A 152 30.47 -16.58 -19.10
C SER A 152 30.09 -16.50 -17.61
N SER A 153 29.65 -15.34 -17.13
CA SER A 153 29.35 -15.09 -15.71
C SER A 153 27.87 -15.25 -15.36
N TYR A 154 26.99 -15.61 -16.31
CA TYR A 154 25.54 -15.70 -16.06
C TYR A 154 25.19 -16.67 -14.91
N GLY A 155 25.80 -17.85 -14.86
CA GLY A 155 25.61 -18.79 -13.75
C GLY A 155 26.12 -18.26 -12.40
N ALA A 156 27.24 -17.54 -12.40
CA ALA A 156 27.79 -16.91 -11.20
C ALA A 156 26.93 -15.75 -10.71
N TYR A 157 26.28 -15.01 -11.61
CA TYR A 157 25.34 -13.95 -11.26
C TYR A 157 24.03 -14.51 -10.69
N ALA A 158 23.48 -15.58 -11.27
CA ALA A 158 22.34 -16.29 -10.69
C ALA A 158 22.66 -16.82 -9.28
N GLN A 159 23.89 -17.31 -9.05
CA GLN A 159 24.35 -17.69 -7.71
C GLN A 159 24.42 -16.49 -6.76
N HIS A 160 24.96 -15.34 -7.20
CA HIS A 160 24.99 -14.11 -6.39
C HIS A 160 23.59 -13.65 -5.94
N LEU A 161 22.58 -13.70 -6.82
CA LEU A 161 21.18 -13.41 -6.47
C LEU A 161 20.61 -14.43 -5.45
N ASN A 162 21.00 -15.70 -5.56
CA ASN A 162 20.68 -16.76 -4.61
C ASN A 162 21.34 -16.57 -3.24
N ASP A 163 22.59 -16.14 -3.22
CA ASP A 163 23.37 -15.90 -2.01
C ASP A 163 22.82 -14.69 -1.25
N PHE A 164 22.43 -13.62 -1.96
CA PHE A 164 21.70 -12.49 -1.36
C PHE A 164 20.35 -12.94 -0.77
N THR A 165 19.56 -13.71 -1.53
CA THR A 165 18.28 -14.28 -1.06
C THR A 165 18.46 -15.14 0.19
N THR A 166 19.54 -15.92 0.25
CA THR A 166 19.88 -16.79 1.38
C THR A 166 20.40 -16.00 2.56
N TYR A 167 21.20 -14.94 2.35
CA TYR A 167 21.62 -14.02 3.40
C TYR A 167 20.42 -13.32 4.05
N MET A 168 19.48 -12.81 3.26
CA MET A 168 18.27 -12.16 3.78
C MET A 168 17.41 -13.16 4.57
N ARG A 169 17.20 -14.38 4.05
CA ARG A 169 16.51 -15.48 4.73
C ARG A 169 17.15 -15.84 6.07
N ASN A 170 18.46 -16.03 6.10
CA ASN A 170 19.23 -16.33 7.31
C ASN A 170 19.20 -15.18 8.34
N ASN A 171 18.90 -13.97 7.89
CA ASN A 171 18.65 -12.80 8.73
C ASN A 171 17.15 -12.54 9.00
N GLY A 172 16.26 -13.49 8.75
CA GLY A 172 14.82 -13.40 9.08
C GLY A 172 13.96 -12.62 8.08
N VAL A 173 14.48 -12.28 6.90
CA VAL A 173 13.73 -11.62 5.81
C VAL A 173 13.58 -12.58 4.64
N ASN A 174 12.42 -13.20 4.53
CA ASN A 174 12.06 -14.00 3.36
C ASN A 174 11.67 -13.08 2.19
N LEU A 175 12.56 -12.90 1.22
CA LEU A 175 12.25 -12.17 -0.01
C LEU A 175 11.15 -12.89 -0.80
N TYR A 176 10.10 -12.16 -1.18
CA TYR A 176 9.00 -12.67 -2.00
C TYR A 176 9.45 -13.01 -3.42
N GLY A 177 10.39 -12.21 -3.92
CA GLY A 177 11.06 -12.37 -5.21
C GLY A 177 12.29 -11.45 -5.33
N ILE A 178 13.06 -11.66 -6.39
CA ILE A 178 14.28 -10.93 -6.71
C ILE A 178 14.33 -10.65 -8.23
N SER A 179 14.76 -9.46 -8.61
CA SER A 179 14.84 -9.05 -10.02
C SER A 179 16.15 -9.50 -10.68
N VAL A 180 16.08 -9.72 -11.99
CA VAL A 180 17.26 -9.96 -12.85
C VAL A 180 18.11 -8.70 -12.99
N GLN A 181 17.47 -7.53 -13.15
CA GLN A 181 18.13 -6.25 -13.42
C GLN A 181 17.13 -5.09 -13.22
N ASN A 182 17.53 -4.02 -12.54
CA ASN A 182 16.84 -2.73 -12.57
C ASN A 182 17.08 -2.02 -13.92
N GLU A 183 16.01 -1.62 -14.62
CA GLU A 183 16.07 -0.78 -15.84
C GLU A 183 17.17 -1.18 -16.85
N PRO A 184 17.15 -2.43 -17.36
CA PRO A 184 18.12 -2.92 -18.34
C PRO A 184 18.17 -2.09 -19.64
N ASP A 185 17.10 -1.34 -19.93
CA ASP A 185 16.89 -0.49 -21.10
C ASP A 185 17.11 1.02 -20.85
N TYR A 186 17.53 1.42 -19.64
CA TYR A 186 17.94 2.80 -19.31
C TYR A 186 19.29 2.88 -18.59
N ALA A 187 20.09 1.81 -18.63
CA ALA A 187 21.26 1.56 -17.79
C ALA A 187 22.54 2.39 -18.10
N ALA A 188 22.43 3.69 -18.34
CA ALA A 188 23.59 4.54 -18.63
C ALA A 188 24.66 4.50 -17.52
N ASP A 189 24.23 4.58 -16.25
CA ASP A 189 25.11 4.55 -15.07
C ASP A 189 25.28 3.14 -14.47
N TRP A 190 24.44 2.18 -14.86
CA TRP A 190 24.45 0.80 -14.34
C TRP A 190 24.68 -0.25 -15.46
N THR A 191 24.11 -1.45 -15.34
CA THR A 191 24.41 -2.57 -16.25
C THR A 191 23.31 -2.75 -17.31
N TRP A 192 23.67 -2.57 -18.59
CA TRP A 192 22.78 -2.77 -19.73
C TRP A 192 22.52 -4.25 -20.00
N TRP A 193 21.28 -4.54 -20.41
CA TRP A 193 20.91 -5.82 -21.02
C TRP A 193 19.94 -5.58 -22.17
N THR A 194 20.15 -6.26 -23.29
CA THR A 194 19.13 -6.41 -24.34
C THR A 194 18.07 -7.42 -23.91
N SER A 195 16.89 -7.38 -24.53
CA SER A 195 15.84 -8.37 -24.29
C SER A 195 16.25 -9.80 -24.64
N ALA A 196 17.18 -9.98 -25.59
CA ALA A 196 17.80 -11.27 -25.90
C ALA A 196 18.70 -11.78 -24.77
N GLU A 197 19.51 -10.91 -24.15
CA GLU A 197 20.35 -11.26 -22.99
C GLU A 197 19.49 -11.60 -21.75
N ILE A 198 18.39 -10.87 -21.52
CA ILE A 198 17.40 -11.19 -20.46
C ILE A 198 16.72 -12.54 -20.72
N VAL A 199 16.18 -12.78 -21.93
CA VAL A 199 15.58 -14.08 -22.28
C VAL A 199 16.60 -15.20 -22.12
N ARG A 200 17.84 -15.01 -22.55
CA ARG A 200 18.90 -16.00 -22.40
C ARG A 200 19.15 -16.36 -20.93
N PHE A 201 19.29 -15.37 -20.06
CA PHE A 201 19.48 -15.59 -18.63
C PHE A 201 18.28 -16.30 -17.99
N LEU A 202 17.05 -15.92 -18.35
CA LEU A 202 15.84 -16.60 -17.88
C LEU A 202 15.80 -18.07 -18.32
N ARG A 203 16.16 -18.36 -19.57
CA ARG A 203 16.24 -19.73 -20.11
C ARG A 203 17.33 -20.59 -19.47
N GLU A 204 18.55 -20.05 -19.35
CA GLU A 204 19.76 -20.83 -19.03
C GLU A 204 20.11 -20.82 -17.53
N ASN A 205 19.65 -19.84 -16.74
CA ASN A 205 20.19 -19.59 -15.40
C ASN A 205 19.14 -19.29 -14.32
N ALA A 206 18.02 -18.63 -14.63
CA ALA A 206 17.06 -18.23 -13.60
C ALA A 206 16.40 -19.42 -12.85
N GLY A 207 16.35 -20.61 -13.46
CA GLY A 207 15.81 -21.82 -12.84
C GLY A 207 16.55 -22.35 -11.60
N VAL A 208 17.70 -21.79 -11.22
CA VAL A 208 18.34 -22.09 -9.92
C VAL A 208 17.91 -21.16 -8.78
N ILE A 209 17.21 -20.06 -9.08
CA ILE A 209 16.92 -19.00 -8.10
C ILE A 209 15.83 -19.47 -7.12
N GLY A 210 16.17 -19.56 -5.83
CA GLY A 210 15.34 -20.08 -4.75
C GLY A 210 14.30 -19.11 -4.18
N THR A 211 13.80 -18.18 -5.02
CA THR A 211 12.64 -17.30 -4.77
C THR A 211 12.11 -16.80 -6.12
N ARG A 212 10.97 -16.10 -6.13
CA ARG A 212 10.32 -15.67 -7.39
C ARG A 212 11.22 -14.77 -8.23
N VAL A 213 11.23 -14.96 -9.53
CA VAL A 213 12.04 -14.17 -10.46
C VAL A 213 11.22 -13.02 -11.05
N ILE A 214 11.75 -11.81 -10.96
CA ILE A 214 11.16 -10.58 -11.52
C ILE A 214 11.95 -10.14 -12.76
N ALA A 215 11.27 -9.86 -13.87
CA ALA A 215 11.88 -9.30 -15.08
C ALA A 215 10.83 -8.57 -15.95
N PRO A 216 11.22 -7.65 -16.84
CA PRO A 216 12.55 -7.08 -17.03
C PRO A 216 12.81 -5.79 -16.22
N GLU A 217 11.83 -5.25 -15.47
CA GLU A 217 11.88 -3.92 -14.84
C GLU A 217 12.29 -2.79 -15.83
N SER A 218 11.67 -2.79 -17.01
CA SER A 218 11.89 -1.74 -18.02
C SER A 218 11.45 -0.37 -17.51
N PHE A 219 12.27 0.67 -17.73
CA PHE A 219 12.11 2.02 -17.16
C PHE A 219 10.77 2.71 -17.51
N GLN A 220 10.22 2.38 -18.68
CA GLN A 220 9.01 2.96 -19.27
C GLN A 220 8.02 1.88 -19.73
N TYR A 221 8.03 0.71 -19.08
CA TYR A 221 7.17 -0.43 -19.41
C TYR A 221 7.23 -0.79 -20.91
N VAL A 222 8.43 -0.74 -21.50
CA VAL A 222 8.68 -0.90 -22.94
C VAL A 222 8.46 -2.36 -23.32
N LYS A 223 7.42 -2.62 -24.10
CA LYS A 223 6.92 -3.99 -24.36
C LYS A 223 7.94 -4.86 -25.10
N SER A 224 8.81 -4.30 -25.95
CA SER A 224 9.90 -5.05 -26.60
C SER A 224 10.96 -5.61 -25.64
N MET A 225 10.98 -5.20 -24.36
CA MET A 225 11.79 -5.83 -23.31
C MET A 225 11.12 -7.04 -22.65
N SER A 226 9.79 -7.14 -22.71
CA SER A 226 8.98 -8.18 -22.04
C SER A 226 8.31 -9.16 -23.02
N ASP A 227 7.97 -8.72 -24.24
CA ASP A 227 7.40 -9.56 -25.30
C ASP A 227 8.29 -10.77 -25.63
N PRO A 228 9.62 -10.69 -25.69
CA PRO A 228 10.46 -11.86 -25.93
C PRO A 228 10.38 -12.89 -24.80
N ILE A 229 10.16 -12.45 -23.55
CA ILE A 229 9.97 -13.32 -22.39
C ILE A 229 8.63 -14.04 -22.49
N LEU A 230 7.54 -13.31 -22.81
CA LEU A 230 6.21 -13.89 -22.98
C LEU A 230 6.09 -14.80 -24.22
N ASN A 231 6.98 -14.66 -25.20
CA ASN A 231 6.99 -15.48 -26.42
C ASN A 231 7.90 -16.72 -26.34
N ASP A 232 8.86 -16.78 -25.41
CA ASP A 232 9.70 -17.95 -25.20
C ASP A 232 9.16 -18.82 -24.03
N PRO A 233 8.70 -20.06 -24.28
CA PRO A 233 8.09 -20.88 -23.22
C PRO A 233 9.02 -21.24 -22.05
N THR A 234 10.34 -21.26 -22.25
CA THR A 234 11.30 -21.59 -21.20
C THR A 234 11.62 -20.35 -20.35
N ALA A 235 11.75 -19.18 -20.96
CA ALA A 235 11.87 -17.91 -20.23
C ALA A 235 10.57 -17.60 -19.46
N LEU A 236 9.41 -17.84 -20.07
CA LEU A 236 8.10 -17.69 -19.43
C LEU A 236 7.90 -18.68 -18.27
N ALA A 237 8.44 -19.90 -18.35
CA ALA A 237 8.43 -20.82 -17.22
C ALA A 237 9.21 -20.25 -16.03
N ASN A 238 10.40 -19.72 -16.27
CA ASN A 238 11.38 -19.29 -15.27
C ASN A 238 11.27 -17.82 -14.81
N VAL A 239 10.23 -17.09 -15.22
CA VAL A 239 9.86 -15.78 -14.64
C VAL A 239 8.54 -15.92 -13.89
N ASP A 240 8.41 -15.34 -12.70
CA ASP A 240 7.16 -15.36 -11.92
C ASP A 240 6.39 -14.06 -12.04
N ILE A 241 7.12 -12.95 -12.15
CA ILE A 241 6.59 -11.58 -12.07
C ILE A 241 7.10 -10.78 -13.26
N ILE A 242 6.18 -10.26 -14.07
CA ILE A 242 6.49 -9.24 -15.06
C ILE A 242 6.55 -7.88 -14.34
N GLY A 243 7.77 -7.42 -14.08
CA GLY A 243 8.07 -6.15 -13.43
C GLY A 243 8.27 -5.02 -14.44
N ALA A 244 7.73 -3.84 -14.16
CA ALA A 244 7.89 -2.65 -14.98
C ALA A 244 7.93 -1.37 -14.13
N HIS A 245 8.63 -0.36 -14.64
CA HIS A 245 8.58 1.01 -14.13
C HIS A 245 7.75 1.88 -15.07
N LEU A 246 7.35 3.08 -14.64
CA LEU A 246 6.43 3.95 -15.40
C LEU A 246 6.98 5.33 -15.79
N TYR A 247 8.30 5.54 -15.79
CA TYR A 247 8.90 6.85 -16.06
C TYR A 247 8.58 7.40 -17.47
N GLY A 248 7.70 8.40 -17.53
CA GLY A 248 7.23 8.97 -18.80
C GLY A 248 6.28 8.07 -19.60
N THR A 249 5.74 7.01 -18.99
CA THR A 249 4.83 6.09 -19.69
C THR A 249 3.47 6.75 -19.90
N SER A 250 3.07 6.94 -21.16
CA SER A 250 1.72 7.39 -21.50
C SER A 250 0.67 6.35 -21.08
N TYR A 251 -0.49 6.79 -20.58
CA TYR A 251 -1.61 5.90 -20.24
C TYR A 251 -2.07 5.03 -21.43
N ALA A 252 -1.86 5.47 -22.67
CA ALA A 252 -2.11 4.66 -23.87
C ALA A 252 -1.24 3.37 -23.94
N ASN A 253 -0.09 3.35 -23.25
CA ASN A 253 0.83 2.21 -23.18
C ASN A 253 0.66 1.38 -21.88
N PHE A 254 -0.32 1.72 -21.02
CA PHE A 254 -0.60 0.97 -19.79
C PHE A 254 -1.20 -0.42 -20.07
N PRO A 255 -2.23 -0.57 -20.93
CA PRO A 255 -2.76 -1.89 -21.29
C PRO A 255 -1.69 -2.78 -21.95
N TYR A 256 -1.65 -4.06 -21.57
CA TYR A 256 -0.71 -5.02 -22.15
C TYR A 256 -1.40 -6.31 -22.66
N PRO A 257 -1.91 -6.31 -23.92
CA PRO A 257 -2.67 -7.43 -24.47
C PRO A 257 -1.92 -8.77 -24.49
N LEU A 258 -0.62 -8.78 -24.79
CA LEU A 258 0.17 -10.02 -24.81
C LEU A 258 0.30 -10.64 -23.40
N PHE A 259 0.42 -9.81 -22.35
CA PHE A 259 0.36 -10.32 -20.98
C PHE A 259 -1.01 -10.91 -20.65
N LYS A 260 -2.12 -10.26 -21.07
CA LYS A 260 -3.47 -10.86 -20.89
C LYS A 260 -3.64 -12.18 -21.66
N GLN A 261 -2.90 -12.38 -22.76
CA GLN A 261 -2.91 -13.62 -23.55
C GLN A 261 -2.02 -14.72 -22.96
N LYS A 262 -0.86 -14.39 -22.37
CA LYS A 262 0.21 -15.35 -22.04
C LYS A 262 0.69 -15.35 -20.58
N GLY A 263 0.41 -14.31 -19.81
CA GLY A 263 0.80 -14.17 -18.39
C GLY A 263 -0.05 -14.96 -17.40
N ALA A 264 -0.74 -16.02 -17.85
CA ALA A 264 -1.58 -16.83 -16.97
C ALA A 264 -0.74 -17.49 -15.86
N GLY A 265 -1.14 -17.27 -14.60
CA GLY A 265 -0.38 -17.73 -13.43
C GLY A 265 0.89 -16.91 -13.11
N LYS A 266 1.14 -15.81 -13.83
CA LYS A 266 2.22 -14.85 -13.56
C LYS A 266 1.65 -13.59 -12.92
N GLU A 267 2.48 -12.86 -12.18
CA GLU A 267 2.08 -11.58 -11.58
C GLU A 267 2.53 -10.39 -12.44
N LEU A 268 1.79 -9.28 -12.38
CA LEU A 268 2.11 -8.03 -13.10
C LEU A 268 2.33 -6.90 -12.10
N TRP A 269 3.58 -6.46 -11.96
CA TRP A 269 4.00 -5.55 -10.89
C TRP A 269 4.56 -4.23 -11.45
N MET A 270 4.06 -3.11 -10.92
CA MET A 270 4.75 -1.82 -11.06
C MET A 270 5.72 -1.68 -9.89
N THR A 271 7.02 -1.66 -10.18
CA THR A 271 8.09 -1.79 -9.18
C THR A 271 8.88 -0.50 -8.89
N GLU A 272 8.77 0.53 -9.73
CA GLU A 272 9.30 1.86 -9.44
C GLU A 272 8.61 2.98 -10.25
N VAL A 273 8.30 4.09 -9.58
CA VAL A 273 8.08 5.40 -10.22
C VAL A 273 8.20 6.55 -9.21
N TYR A 274 8.49 7.76 -9.68
CA TYR A 274 8.03 8.99 -9.03
C TYR A 274 7.19 9.81 -10.04
N TYR A 275 6.13 10.45 -9.58
CA TYR A 275 5.19 11.16 -10.47
C TYR A 275 4.61 12.43 -9.81
N PRO A 276 4.39 13.53 -10.54
CA PRO A 276 4.77 13.77 -11.94
C PRO A 276 6.23 14.24 -12.11
N ASN A 277 6.99 14.47 -11.02
CA ASN A 277 8.37 14.97 -11.05
C ASN A 277 9.13 14.66 -9.74
N SER A 278 10.43 15.00 -9.72
CA SER A 278 11.34 14.83 -8.58
C SER A 278 11.92 16.13 -8.01
N SER A 279 11.31 17.30 -8.28
CA SER A 279 11.67 18.56 -7.59
C SER A 279 11.12 18.58 -6.16
N ASP A 280 11.63 19.44 -5.28
CA ASP A 280 11.07 19.61 -3.93
C ASP A 280 9.59 20.08 -4.03
N SER A 281 8.66 19.16 -3.76
CA SER A 281 7.26 19.27 -4.19
C SER A 281 6.31 18.25 -3.55
N GLY A 282 6.74 17.49 -2.54
CA GLY A 282 5.91 16.46 -1.90
C GLY A 282 4.57 16.97 -1.36
N ASP A 283 4.52 18.25 -0.96
CA ASP A 283 3.33 18.94 -0.46
C ASP A 283 2.65 19.88 -1.48
N LEU A 284 3.09 19.90 -2.74
CA LEU A 284 2.57 20.85 -3.74
C LEU A 284 1.12 20.54 -4.13
N TRP A 285 0.18 21.36 -3.69
CA TRP A 285 -1.24 21.27 -4.05
C TRP A 285 -1.58 22.21 -5.22
N PRO A 286 -2.44 21.81 -6.20
CA PRO A 286 -3.12 20.52 -6.31
C PRO A 286 -2.31 19.40 -7.00
N GLN A 287 -1.05 19.65 -7.41
CA GLN A 287 -0.22 18.70 -8.18
C GLN A 287 -0.14 17.31 -7.54
N ALA A 288 -0.11 17.21 -6.20
CA ALA A 288 -0.08 15.91 -5.55
C ALA A 288 -1.21 14.96 -5.97
N LEU A 289 -2.40 15.46 -6.35
CA LEU A 289 -3.51 14.66 -6.90
C LEU A 289 -3.11 13.82 -8.14
N ASP A 290 -2.11 14.26 -8.89
CA ASP A 290 -1.56 13.55 -10.04
C ASP A 290 -1.03 12.15 -9.64
N VAL A 291 -0.61 11.97 -8.38
CA VAL A 291 -0.21 10.65 -7.83
C VAL A 291 -1.41 9.71 -7.71
N ALA A 292 -2.56 10.19 -7.23
CA ALA A 292 -3.75 9.34 -7.10
C ALA A 292 -4.38 8.99 -8.46
N GLU A 293 -4.30 9.92 -9.43
CA GLU A 293 -4.65 9.64 -10.83
C GLU A 293 -3.73 8.58 -11.44
N HIS A 294 -2.40 8.71 -11.27
CA HIS A 294 -1.43 7.77 -11.81
C HIS A 294 -1.56 6.36 -11.17
N ILE A 295 -1.89 6.28 -9.88
CA ILE A 295 -2.25 5.01 -9.22
C ILE A 295 -3.57 4.46 -9.80
N HIS A 296 -4.60 5.29 -10.00
CA HIS A 296 -5.87 4.86 -10.61
C HIS A 296 -5.63 4.23 -11.99
N HIS A 297 -4.91 4.89 -12.90
CA HIS A 297 -4.61 4.32 -14.22
C HIS A 297 -3.77 3.03 -14.12
N ALA A 298 -2.79 2.98 -13.21
CA ALA A 298 -1.99 1.76 -13.00
C ALA A 298 -2.85 0.57 -12.53
N MET A 299 -3.85 0.81 -11.67
CA MET A 299 -4.77 -0.22 -11.20
C MET A 299 -5.86 -0.57 -12.23
N VAL A 300 -6.36 0.39 -13.02
CA VAL A 300 -7.52 0.21 -13.91
C VAL A 300 -7.12 -0.19 -15.34
N ASP A 301 -6.18 0.52 -15.96
CA ASP A 301 -5.87 0.36 -17.39
C ASP A 301 -4.76 -0.67 -17.63
N ALA A 302 -3.70 -0.64 -16.81
CA ALA A 302 -2.62 -1.62 -16.85
C ALA A 302 -2.96 -2.92 -16.11
N GLU A 303 -3.93 -2.87 -15.20
CA GLU A 303 -4.27 -3.96 -14.26
C GLU A 303 -3.06 -4.45 -13.43
N PHE A 304 -2.17 -3.54 -13.04
CA PHE A 304 -1.07 -3.85 -12.11
C PHE A 304 -1.60 -4.32 -10.75
N GLN A 305 -0.85 -5.24 -10.13
CA GLN A 305 -1.13 -5.77 -8.80
C GLN A 305 -0.37 -5.03 -7.69
N THR A 306 0.66 -4.26 -8.06
CA THR A 306 1.44 -3.44 -7.14
C THR A 306 1.51 -2.00 -7.62
N TYR A 307 1.76 -1.09 -6.69
CA TYR A 307 2.30 0.23 -7.00
C TYR A 307 3.41 0.57 -6.01
N VAL A 308 4.65 0.59 -6.51
CA VAL A 308 5.85 0.84 -5.70
C VAL A 308 6.47 2.16 -6.15
N TRP A 309 6.54 3.13 -5.25
CA TRP A 309 7.25 4.38 -5.46
C TRP A 309 8.77 4.15 -5.49
N TRP A 310 9.52 5.14 -5.97
CA TRP A 310 10.96 5.21 -5.72
C TRP A 310 11.24 5.51 -4.23
N THR A 311 12.20 6.37 -3.89
CA THR A 311 12.61 6.63 -2.50
C THR A 311 11.44 7.01 -1.57
N ILE A 312 11.22 6.23 -0.50
CA ILE A 312 10.12 6.44 0.47
C ILE A 312 10.26 7.80 1.16
N ARG A 313 11.46 8.07 1.70
CA ARG A 313 11.80 9.35 2.32
C ARG A 313 12.53 10.23 1.32
N ARG A 314 11.88 11.31 0.87
CA ARG A 314 12.47 12.36 0.04
C ARG A 314 11.59 13.61 0.02
N SER A 315 12.18 14.77 -0.28
CA SER A 315 11.44 16.03 -0.49
C SER A 315 10.33 15.96 -1.55
N TYR A 316 10.49 15.11 -2.57
CA TYR A 316 9.48 14.82 -3.59
C TYR A 316 8.63 13.57 -3.32
N GLY A 317 8.94 12.82 -2.26
CA GLY A 317 8.42 11.47 -2.00
C GLY A 317 7.16 11.44 -1.11
N PRO A 318 6.67 10.23 -0.76
CA PRO A 318 5.51 10.06 0.11
C PRO A 318 5.79 10.41 1.58
N MET A 319 7.04 10.31 2.03
CA MET A 319 7.49 10.78 3.32
C MET A 319 8.52 11.88 3.14
N ARG A 320 8.35 13.00 3.84
CA ARG A 320 9.31 14.11 3.83
C ARG A 320 10.54 13.75 4.66
N GLU A 321 11.63 14.50 4.53
CA GLU A 321 12.87 14.22 5.29
C GLU A 321 12.69 14.35 6.82
N ASP A 322 11.68 15.11 7.30
CA ASP A 322 11.27 15.18 8.72
C ASP A 322 10.51 13.94 9.22
N GLY A 323 10.24 12.97 8.35
CA GLY A 323 9.49 11.74 8.66
C GLY A 323 7.97 11.87 8.64
N GLN A 324 7.42 13.04 8.28
CA GLN A 324 5.97 13.25 8.14
C GLN A 324 5.46 12.85 6.74
N ILE A 325 4.17 12.57 6.65
CA ILE A 325 3.49 12.21 5.40
C ILE A 325 3.25 13.47 4.55
N SER A 326 3.71 13.44 3.31
CA SER A 326 3.49 14.52 2.34
C SER A 326 2.10 14.45 1.69
N LYS A 327 1.68 15.48 0.95
CA LYS A 327 0.46 15.40 0.11
C LYS A 327 0.51 14.26 -0.91
N ARG A 328 1.69 13.97 -1.50
CA ARG A 328 1.89 12.79 -2.36
C ARG A 328 1.77 11.48 -1.57
N GLY A 329 2.27 11.45 -0.34
CA GLY A 329 2.09 10.31 0.56
C GLY A 329 0.64 10.08 0.97
N ALA A 330 -0.12 11.15 1.20
CA ALA A 330 -1.55 11.09 1.44
C ALA A 330 -2.31 10.46 0.25
N MET A 331 -1.95 10.80 -0.99
CA MET A 331 -2.51 10.12 -2.18
C MET A 331 -2.20 8.63 -2.20
N MET A 332 -0.96 8.20 -1.91
CA MET A 332 -0.64 6.77 -1.84
C MET A 332 -1.42 6.08 -0.71
N ALA A 333 -1.55 6.72 0.45
CA ALA A 333 -2.25 6.20 1.62
C ALA A 333 -3.77 6.03 1.41
N HIS A 334 -4.40 6.79 0.51
CA HIS A 334 -5.80 6.57 0.08
C HIS A 334 -6.04 5.19 -0.55
N PHE A 335 -5.00 4.58 -1.12
CA PHE A 335 -5.03 3.18 -1.56
C PHE A 335 -4.42 2.27 -0.49
N ALA A 336 -3.15 2.52 -0.11
CA ALA A 336 -2.34 1.61 0.70
C ALA A 336 -2.95 1.24 2.06
N ARG A 337 -3.56 2.19 2.79
CA ARG A 337 -4.15 1.91 4.11
C ARG A 337 -5.41 1.04 4.05
N PHE A 338 -6.14 1.07 2.93
CA PHE A 338 -7.50 0.54 2.84
C PHE A 338 -7.61 -0.67 1.89
N VAL A 339 -6.87 -0.65 0.78
CA VAL A 339 -6.76 -1.74 -0.20
C VAL A 339 -5.58 -2.62 0.20
N ARG A 340 -5.83 -3.58 1.10
CA ARG A 340 -4.79 -4.45 1.67
C ARG A 340 -4.40 -5.59 0.72
N PRO A 341 -3.21 -6.20 0.88
CA PRO A 341 -2.83 -7.39 0.10
C PRO A 341 -3.90 -8.49 0.16
N GLY A 342 -4.19 -9.11 -0.97
CA GLY A 342 -5.27 -10.10 -1.11
C GLY A 342 -6.64 -9.51 -1.45
N TYR A 343 -6.83 -8.19 -1.39
CA TYR A 343 -8.03 -7.55 -1.96
C TYR A 343 -8.01 -7.71 -3.48
N VAL A 344 -9.18 -7.81 -4.10
CA VAL A 344 -9.34 -7.95 -5.54
C VAL A 344 -9.92 -6.66 -6.10
N ARG A 345 -9.32 -6.10 -7.17
CA ARG A 345 -9.96 -4.99 -7.90
C ARG A 345 -11.27 -5.50 -8.50
N ILE A 346 -12.33 -4.71 -8.40
CA ILE A 346 -13.62 -5.01 -9.03
C ILE A 346 -13.92 -3.97 -10.12
N ASP A 347 -14.86 -4.28 -11.01
CA ASP A 347 -15.28 -3.30 -12.01
C ASP A 347 -16.04 -2.13 -11.39
N ALA A 348 -15.72 -0.94 -11.90
CA ALA A 348 -16.37 0.33 -11.59
C ALA A 348 -16.42 1.21 -12.86
N THR A 349 -17.40 2.11 -12.95
CA THR A 349 -17.31 3.24 -13.90
C THR A 349 -16.05 4.05 -13.57
N ALA A 350 -15.00 3.94 -14.39
CA ALA A 350 -13.69 4.50 -14.06
C ALA A 350 -13.65 6.04 -14.06
N ASN A 351 -14.44 6.68 -14.94
CA ASN A 351 -14.44 8.13 -15.17
C ASN A 351 -15.89 8.67 -15.30
N PRO A 352 -16.69 8.68 -14.21
CA PRO A 352 -18.11 9.07 -14.23
C PRO A 352 -18.39 10.55 -14.56
N ALA A 353 -17.37 11.41 -14.49
CA ALA A 353 -17.41 12.78 -14.98
C ALA A 353 -15.99 13.25 -15.31
N THR A 354 -15.83 14.25 -16.18
CA THR A 354 -14.52 14.81 -16.55
C THR A 354 -13.69 15.15 -15.30
N ASN A 355 -12.46 14.65 -15.25
CA ASN A 355 -11.52 14.79 -14.11
C ASN A 355 -12.00 14.16 -12.77
N VAL A 356 -12.95 13.22 -12.81
CA VAL A 356 -13.41 12.45 -11.64
C VAL A 356 -13.08 10.97 -11.85
N PHE A 357 -12.04 10.50 -11.19
CA PHE A 357 -11.51 9.13 -11.35
C PHE A 357 -11.97 8.24 -10.21
N VAL A 358 -12.48 7.05 -10.50
CA VAL A 358 -13.05 6.11 -9.51
C VAL A 358 -12.50 4.70 -9.70
N SER A 359 -11.99 4.10 -8.62
CA SER A 359 -11.59 2.68 -8.60
C SER A 359 -12.17 1.98 -7.38
N ALA A 360 -12.51 0.70 -7.52
CA ALA A 360 -13.13 -0.08 -6.45
C ALA A 360 -12.45 -1.44 -6.26
N TYR A 361 -12.45 -1.91 -5.01
CA TYR A 361 -11.75 -3.10 -4.56
C TYR A 361 -12.60 -3.85 -3.52
N ARG A 362 -12.46 -5.17 -3.43
CA ARG A 362 -13.17 -6.03 -2.49
C ARG A 362 -12.22 -6.89 -1.66
N GLY A 363 -12.44 -6.95 -0.35
CA GLY A 363 -11.79 -7.88 0.57
C GLY A 363 -12.85 -8.56 1.43
N GLY A 364 -13.15 -9.83 1.16
CA GLY A 364 -14.26 -10.54 1.81
C GLY A 364 -15.60 -9.84 1.57
N ASN A 365 -16.21 -9.33 2.64
CA ASN A 365 -17.44 -8.55 2.58
C ASN A 365 -17.20 -7.02 2.54
N THR A 366 -15.96 -6.55 2.68
CA THR A 366 -15.66 -5.11 2.61
C THR A 366 -15.45 -4.68 1.15
N VAL A 367 -16.12 -3.59 0.75
CA VAL A 367 -15.84 -2.86 -0.50
C VAL A 367 -15.15 -1.53 -0.16
N VAL A 368 -14.08 -1.24 -0.88
CA VAL A 368 -13.31 0.01 -0.80
C VAL A 368 -13.46 0.74 -2.13
N ILE A 369 -13.83 2.02 -2.08
CA ILE A 369 -13.93 2.90 -3.26
C ILE A 369 -12.94 4.04 -3.06
N VAL A 370 -12.04 4.27 -4.02
CA VAL A 370 -11.16 5.45 -4.05
C VAL A 370 -11.61 6.34 -5.21
N ALA A 371 -11.96 7.59 -4.89
CA ALA A 371 -12.45 8.59 -5.83
C ALA A 371 -11.59 9.87 -5.77
N VAL A 372 -11.23 10.41 -6.93
CA VAL A 372 -10.36 11.60 -7.06
C VAL A 372 -11.08 12.65 -7.91
N ASN A 373 -11.44 13.79 -7.32
CA ASN A 373 -12.00 14.93 -8.06
C ASN A 373 -10.89 15.97 -8.29
N LYS A 374 -10.38 16.03 -9.52
CA LYS A 374 -9.37 17.04 -9.92
C LYS A 374 -9.99 18.33 -10.47
N ASN A 375 -11.31 18.52 -10.45
CA ASN A 375 -11.94 19.79 -10.84
C ASN A 375 -11.71 20.91 -9.81
N THR A 376 -11.87 22.16 -10.24
CA THR A 376 -11.88 23.35 -9.36
C THR A 376 -13.24 23.57 -8.67
N SER A 377 -14.25 22.80 -9.02
CA SER A 377 -15.58 22.76 -8.39
C SER A 377 -15.80 21.44 -7.66
N ALA A 378 -16.71 21.44 -6.69
CA ALA A 378 -17.22 20.22 -6.08
C ALA A 378 -18.15 19.49 -7.07
N VAL A 379 -18.18 18.16 -6.97
CA VAL A 379 -18.98 17.28 -7.83
C VAL A 379 -19.87 16.41 -6.97
N SER A 380 -21.17 16.41 -7.23
CA SER A 380 -22.09 15.46 -6.61
C SER A 380 -21.99 14.12 -7.34
N GLN A 381 -21.49 13.10 -6.64
CA GLN A 381 -21.22 11.77 -7.19
C GLN A 381 -22.13 10.73 -6.53
N GLN A 382 -22.93 10.04 -7.33
CA GLN A 382 -23.61 8.82 -6.91
C GLN A 382 -22.71 7.62 -7.19
N PHE A 383 -22.52 6.76 -6.20
CA PHE A 383 -22.00 5.40 -6.33
C PHE A 383 -23.16 4.41 -6.19
N THR A 384 -23.16 3.34 -6.99
CA THR A 384 -24.18 2.30 -6.89
C THR A 384 -23.54 0.92 -7.02
N LEU A 385 -23.72 0.10 -5.98
CA LEU A 385 -23.30 -1.29 -5.96
C LEU A 385 -24.33 -2.14 -6.70
N ALA A 386 -23.93 -2.76 -7.81
CA ALA A 386 -24.79 -3.61 -8.60
C ALA A 386 -25.18 -4.89 -7.84
N ASN A 387 -26.43 -5.32 -8.03
CA ASN A 387 -26.98 -6.58 -7.54
C ASN A 387 -26.99 -6.79 -6.01
N THR A 388 -27.04 -5.72 -5.21
CA THR A 388 -27.23 -5.79 -3.75
C THR A 388 -28.19 -4.71 -3.26
N THR A 389 -28.89 -5.00 -2.16
CA THR A 389 -29.70 -4.03 -1.40
C THR A 389 -28.99 -3.53 -0.14
N ALA A 390 -27.69 -3.80 -0.01
CA ALA A 390 -26.87 -3.42 1.15
C ALA A 390 -27.12 -1.98 1.59
N SER A 391 -27.38 -1.82 2.89
CA SER A 391 -27.71 -0.54 3.51
C SER A 391 -27.02 -0.48 4.87
N GLY A 392 -26.39 0.65 5.21
CA GLY A 392 -25.59 0.75 6.42
C GLY A 392 -24.56 1.88 6.40
N SER A 393 -23.70 1.89 7.41
CA SER A 393 -22.67 2.91 7.58
C SER A 393 -21.50 2.71 6.62
N VAL A 394 -21.04 3.82 6.03
CA VAL A 394 -19.86 3.89 5.16
C VAL A 394 -18.86 4.85 5.80
N ALA A 395 -17.71 4.31 6.22
CA ALA A 395 -16.61 5.12 6.75
C ALA A 395 -15.85 5.78 5.60
N ASN A 396 -15.37 7.01 5.79
CA ASN A 396 -14.76 7.81 4.74
C ASN A 396 -13.59 8.69 5.24
N TRP A 397 -12.63 8.91 4.34
CA TRP A 397 -11.44 9.72 4.57
C TRP A 397 -11.21 10.68 3.41
N LEU A 398 -10.63 11.85 3.69
CA LEU A 398 -10.47 12.95 2.74
C LEU A 398 -9.06 13.56 2.79
N THR A 399 -8.47 13.79 1.63
CA THR A 399 -7.32 14.69 1.42
C THR A 399 -7.73 15.83 0.50
N ASP A 400 -7.46 17.06 0.92
CA ASP A 400 -7.62 18.28 0.14
C ASP A 400 -6.40 19.20 0.36
N GLY A 401 -6.48 20.51 0.08
CA GLY A 401 -5.37 21.44 0.34
C GLY A 401 -4.96 21.50 1.83
N SER A 402 -5.89 21.29 2.75
CA SER A 402 -5.75 21.44 4.20
C SER A 402 -5.62 20.13 4.99
N ARG A 403 -6.26 19.06 4.53
CA ARG A 403 -6.36 17.74 5.22
C ARG A 403 -5.50 16.68 4.53
N ASN A 404 -4.99 15.70 5.29
CA ASN A 404 -4.25 14.53 4.79
C ASN A 404 -4.91 13.24 5.32
N VAL A 405 -5.62 12.51 4.46
CA VAL A 405 -6.35 11.25 4.76
C VAL A 405 -7.14 11.33 6.07
N ALA A 406 -7.79 12.47 6.30
CA ALA A 406 -8.46 12.78 7.56
C ALA A 406 -9.81 12.04 7.62
N PRO A 407 -10.14 11.34 8.72
CA PRO A 407 -11.46 10.71 8.88
C PRO A 407 -12.56 11.77 8.84
N GLN A 408 -13.66 11.48 8.16
CA GLN A 408 -14.85 12.33 8.13
C GLN A 408 -16.00 11.66 8.90
N GLY A 409 -17.13 12.37 9.03
CA GLY A 409 -18.36 11.78 9.59
C GLY A 409 -18.90 10.69 8.67
N ALA A 410 -19.24 9.53 9.25
CA ALA A 410 -19.71 8.38 8.50
C ALA A 410 -20.98 8.69 7.69
N LEU A 411 -21.04 8.17 6.47
CA LEU A 411 -22.18 8.30 5.56
C LEU A 411 -23.11 7.09 5.68
N THR A 412 -24.30 7.20 5.10
CA THR A 412 -25.26 6.08 5.01
C THR A 412 -25.43 5.66 3.55
N MET A 413 -25.12 4.42 3.24
CA MET A 413 -25.56 3.76 2.00
C MET A 413 -26.98 3.23 2.18
N SER A 414 -27.83 3.38 1.16
CA SER A 414 -29.22 2.90 1.15
C SER A 414 -29.51 2.18 -0.16
N ASN A 415 -30.01 0.95 -0.08
CA ASN A 415 -30.33 0.10 -1.24
C ASN A 415 -29.18 0.01 -2.27
N GLY A 416 -27.95 -0.21 -1.80
CA GLY A 416 -26.74 -0.27 -2.62
C GLY A 416 -26.25 1.09 -3.16
N SER A 417 -26.97 2.19 -2.92
CA SER A 417 -26.64 3.52 -3.44
C SER A 417 -26.10 4.45 -2.35
N LEU A 418 -25.08 5.25 -2.70
CA LEU A 418 -24.49 6.30 -1.88
C LEU A 418 -24.25 7.55 -2.74
N THR A 419 -24.88 8.67 -2.41
CA THR A 419 -24.59 9.97 -3.06
C THR A 419 -23.78 10.84 -2.12
N VAL A 420 -22.70 11.43 -2.61
CA VAL A 420 -21.78 12.26 -1.84
C VAL A 420 -21.15 13.35 -2.70
N THR A 421 -21.00 14.55 -2.12
CA THR A 421 -20.23 15.64 -2.72
C THR A 421 -18.74 15.36 -2.58
N LEU A 422 -18.04 15.17 -3.70
CA LEU A 422 -16.58 15.13 -3.77
C LEU A 422 -16.04 16.58 -3.83
N PRO A 423 -15.31 17.08 -2.82
CA PRO A 423 -14.84 18.45 -2.80
C PRO A 423 -13.95 18.82 -4.00
N ALA A 424 -13.91 20.11 -4.34
CA ALA A 424 -12.99 20.64 -5.35
C ALA A 424 -11.54 20.29 -5.00
N ARG A 425 -10.76 19.82 -5.99
CA ARG A 425 -9.36 19.38 -5.84
C ARG A 425 -9.16 18.49 -4.62
N SER A 426 -9.69 17.26 -4.65
CA SER A 426 -9.63 16.32 -3.52
C SER A 426 -9.49 14.85 -3.93
N ALA A 427 -9.08 14.02 -2.98
CA ALA A 427 -9.19 12.57 -3.04
C ALA A 427 -9.95 12.06 -1.80
N MET A 428 -10.83 11.07 -2.00
CA MET A 428 -11.60 10.43 -0.95
C MET A 428 -11.51 8.90 -1.05
N THR A 429 -11.45 8.23 0.10
CA THR A 429 -11.65 6.78 0.18
C THR A 429 -12.88 6.49 1.02
N PHE A 430 -13.72 5.58 0.55
CA PHE A 430 -14.92 5.09 1.21
C PHE A 430 -14.76 3.59 1.50
N VAL A 431 -15.20 3.14 2.66
CA VAL A 431 -15.15 1.74 3.10
C VAL A 431 -16.54 1.35 3.60
N ALA A 432 -17.15 0.36 2.93
CA ALA A 432 -18.48 -0.14 3.21
C ALA A 432 -18.43 -1.66 3.42
N ASN A 433 -19.25 -2.18 4.35
CA ASN A 433 -19.38 -3.63 4.57
C ASN A 433 -20.68 -4.15 3.96
N LEU A 434 -20.57 -5.16 3.10
CA LEU A 434 -21.68 -5.85 2.45
C LEU A 434 -22.25 -6.90 3.40
N THR A 435 -23.15 -6.46 4.28
CA THR A 435 -24.08 -7.36 4.97
C THR A 435 -25.40 -7.35 4.21
N ASP A 436 -25.62 -8.34 3.34
CA ASP A 436 -26.91 -8.50 2.67
C ASP A 436 -27.99 -8.84 3.69
N THR A 437 -29.04 -8.01 3.75
CA THR A 437 -30.19 -8.17 4.65
C THR A 437 -31.26 -9.11 4.09
N SER A 438 -30.99 -9.78 2.96
CA SER A 438 -31.91 -10.53 2.12
C SER A 438 -31.91 -12.04 2.39
N SER A 439 -32.10 -12.44 3.66
CA SER A 439 -32.40 -13.85 4.01
C SER A 439 -33.68 -13.94 4.86
N PRO A 440 -34.82 -14.37 4.28
CA PRO A 440 -36.07 -14.54 5.02
C PRO A 440 -36.03 -15.82 5.87
N SER A 441 -35.39 -15.75 7.05
CA SER A 441 -35.50 -16.80 8.06
C SER A 441 -36.92 -16.82 8.64
N PRO A 442 -37.60 -17.99 8.71
CA PRO A 442 -39.00 -18.05 9.15
C PRO A 442 -39.15 -17.67 10.62
N SER A 443 -40.06 -16.74 10.90
CA SER A 443 -40.36 -16.26 12.24
C SER A 443 -41.25 -17.24 13.01
N ILE A 444 -40.65 -18.04 13.89
CA ILE A 444 -41.39 -18.71 14.98
C ILE A 444 -41.40 -17.77 16.18
N SER A 445 -42.59 -17.28 16.53
CA SER A 445 -42.82 -16.39 17.66
C SER A 445 -42.86 -17.16 18.99
N VAL A 446 -41.94 -16.86 19.90
CA VAL A 446 -42.11 -17.12 21.33
C VAL A 446 -41.77 -15.86 22.11
N SER A 447 -42.69 -15.46 22.98
CA SER A 447 -42.51 -14.44 24.03
C SER A 447 -42.93 -15.10 25.35
N PRO A 448 -42.31 -14.76 26.48
CA PRO A 448 -42.65 -13.50 27.15
C PRO A 448 -41.43 -12.60 27.44
N SER A 449 -41.74 -11.38 27.84
CA SER A 449 -40.80 -10.31 28.19
C SER A 449 -40.14 -10.46 29.56
N VAL A 450 -38.90 -9.98 29.67
CA VAL A 450 -38.43 -9.23 30.85
C VAL A 450 -37.83 -7.91 30.34
N SER A 451 -38.16 -6.79 30.99
CA SER A 451 -37.63 -5.47 30.66
C SER A 451 -36.74 -4.97 31.80
N THR A 452 -35.47 -4.70 31.49
CA THR A 452 -34.55 -3.96 32.38
C THR A 452 -33.56 -3.14 31.55
N SER A 453 -33.64 -1.81 31.64
CA SER A 453 -32.60 -0.88 31.18
C SER A 453 -32.85 0.50 31.81
N PRO A 454 -31.83 1.33 32.13
CA PRO A 454 -30.39 1.05 32.19
C PRO A 454 -29.82 1.17 33.62
N SER A 455 -28.56 0.76 33.83
CA SER A 455 -27.77 1.19 34.99
C SER A 455 -26.30 1.32 34.63
N SER A 456 -25.72 2.51 34.80
CA SER A 456 -24.30 2.77 34.58
C SER A 456 -23.45 2.21 35.73
N GLY A 457 -22.65 1.17 35.47
CA GLY A 457 -21.56 0.71 36.34
C GLY A 457 -20.21 0.95 35.67
N GLY A 458 -19.29 1.63 36.35
CA GLY A 458 -17.98 2.02 35.78
C GLY A 458 -16.86 1.03 36.11
N GLY A 459 -15.98 0.79 35.13
CA GLY A 459 -14.71 0.07 35.30
C GLY A 459 -14.68 -1.33 34.66
N GLY A 460 -13.76 -1.54 33.70
CA GLY A 460 -13.45 -2.88 33.17
C GLY A 460 -14.06 -3.28 31.82
N GLY A 461 -14.49 -2.32 30.99
CA GLY A 461 -14.92 -2.63 29.62
C GLY A 461 -13.79 -3.21 28.75
N ALA A 462 -14.13 -4.14 27.87
CA ALA A 462 -13.24 -4.66 26.84
C ALA A 462 -13.96 -4.77 25.49
N ARG A 463 -13.23 -4.51 24.41
CA ARG A 463 -13.69 -4.62 23.02
C ARG A 463 -12.86 -5.70 22.32
N VAL A 464 -13.50 -6.60 21.59
CA VAL A 464 -12.86 -7.72 20.90
C VAL A 464 -13.24 -7.72 19.43
N ALA A 465 -12.27 -7.47 18.55
CA ALA A 465 -12.43 -7.72 17.13
C ALA A 465 -11.96 -9.15 16.82
N TYR A 466 -12.73 -9.90 16.05
CA TYR A 466 -12.38 -11.25 15.59
C TYR A 466 -12.36 -11.25 14.06
N THR A 467 -11.39 -11.94 13.46
CA THR A 467 -11.29 -12.11 12.01
C THR A 467 -10.80 -13.51 11.69
N MET A 468 -11.36 -14.12 10.65
CA MET A 468 -11.06 -15.51 10.28
C MET A 468 -10.81 -15.68 8.79
N SER A 469 -9.85 -16.54 8.44
CA SER A 469 -9.56 -16.98 7.08
C SER A 469 -9.61 -18.50 7.03
N THR A 470 -10.48 -19.06 6.18
CA THR A 470 -10.79 -20.50 6.12
C THR A 470 -10.34 -21.12 4.80
N TRP A 471 -9.96 -22.40 4.83
CA TRP A 471 -9.60 -23.19 3.65
C TRP A 471 -9.81 -24.69 3.91
N ASN A 472 -10.46 -25.40 2.99
CA ASN A 472 -10.69 -26.86 3.06
C ASN A 472 -11.34 -27.33 4.38
N THR A 473 -10.52 -27.74 5.35
CA THR A 473 -10.88 -28.20 6.70
C THR A 473 -10.04 -27.51 7.79
N GLY A 474 -9.45 -26.36 7.47
CA GLY A 474 -8.57 -25.56 8.33
C GLY A 474 -8.89 -24.06 8.29
N PHE A 475 -8.45 -23.33 9.31
CA PHE A 475 -8.56 -21.88 9.36
C PHE A 475 -7.48 -21.24 10.24
N THR A 476 -7.23 -19.95 10.03
CA THR A 476 -6.59 -19.07 11.01
C THR A 476 -7.58 -18.03 11.51
N ALA A 477 -7.48 -17.71 12.80
CA ALA A 477 -8.22 -16.63 13.44
C ALA A 477 -7.25 -15.65 14.09
N SER A 478 -7.52 -14.35 13.92
CA SER A 478 -6.81 -13.25 14.57
C SER A 478 -7.79 -12.45 15.43
N ILE A 479 -7.39 -12.15 16.66
CA ILE A 479 -8.22 -11.52 17.69
C ILE A 479 -7.48 -10.30 18.24
N THR A 480 -8.09 -9.12 18.10
CA THR A 480 -7.62 -7.88 18.74
C THR A 480 -8.41 -7.64 20.02
N ILE A 481 -7.75 -7.67 21.17
CA ILE A 481 -8.33 -7.34 22.48
C ILE A 481 -7.97 -5.89 22.83
N THR A 482 -8.96 -4.99 22.90
CA THR A 482 -8.79 -3.59 23.35
C THR A 482 -9.33 -3.43 24.77
N ASN A 483 -8.55 -2.85 25.68
CA ASN A 483 -9.04 -2.39 26.98
C ASN A 483 -9.80 -1.07 26.80
N THR A 484 -11.11 -1.08 27.02
CA THR A 484 -11.97 0.13 26.97
C THR A 484 -12.35 0.65 28.36
N GLY A 485 -11.83 0.03 29.42
CA GLY A 485 -11.90 0.50 30.80
C GLY A 485 -10.89 1.62 31.11
N THR A 486 -11.05 2.20 32.30
CA THR A 486 -10.23 3.32 32.81
C THR A 486 -9.01 2.88 33.62
N SER A 487 -8.83 1.57 33.84
CA SER A 487 -7.73 0.99 34.62
C SER A 487 -6.87 0.04 33.78
N THR A 488 -5.56 0.00 34.07
CA THR A 488 -4.64 -0.95 33.45
C THR A 488 -4.94 -2.38 33.89
N ILE A 489 -5.14 -3.28 32.94
CA ILE A 489 -5.24 -4.72 33.17
C ILE A 489 -3.82 -5.29 33.28
N ASN A 490 -3.56 -6.11 34.30
CA ASN A 490 -2.28 -6.79 34.50
C ASN A 490 -2.52 -8.29 34.63
N GLY A 491 -2.15 -9.03 33.59
CA GLY A 491 -2.59 -10.40 33.35
C GLY A 491 -3.98 -10.40 32.72
N TRP A 492 -4.14 -11.10 31.59
CA TRP A 492 -5.43 -11.25 30.92
C TRP A 492 -5.67 -12.68 30.43
N THR A 493 -6.93 -13.09 30.53
CA THR A 493 -7.49 -14.34 29.99
C THR A 493 -8.73 -14.00 29.19
N LEU A 494 -8.71 -14.30 27.90
CA LEU A 494 -9.87 -14.20 27.01
C LEU A 494 -10.58 -15.55 26.95
N GLY A 495 -11.80 -15.63 27.46
CA GLY A 495 -12.67 -16.81 27.35
C GLY A 495 -13.64 -16.67 26.18
N PHE A 496 -13.76 -17.71 25.35
CA PHE A 496 -14.72 -17.80 24.25
C PHE A 496 -15.11 -19.26 23.98
N THR A 497 -16.15 -19.50 23.18
CA THR A 497 -16.55 -20.87 22.79
C THR A 497 -16.37 -21.06 21.29
N LEU A 498 -15.52 -22.01 20.89
CA LEU A 498 -15.42 -22.44 19.51
C LEU A 498 -16.68 -23.23 19.10
N PRO A 499 -17.31 -22.90 17.96
CA PRO A 499 -18.40 -23.67 17.39
C PRO A 499 -18.08 -25.16 17.21
N SER A 500 -19.12 -25.99 17.30
CA SER A 500 -19.00 -27.46 17.26
C SER A 500 -18.33 -27.95 15.98
N GLY A 501 -17.34 -28.83 16.12
CA GLY A 501 -16.54 -29.35 15.01
C GLY A 501 -15.27 -28.55 14.71
N GLN A 502 -14.97 -27.49 15.47
CA GLN A 502 -13.69 -26.77 15.39
C GLN A 502 -12.69 -27.21 16.47
N SER A 503 -11.39 -27.21 16.17
CA SER A 503 -10.32 -27.50 17.14
C SER A 503 -8.99 -26.81 16.79
N ILE A 504 -8.40 -26.12 17.76
CA ILE A 504 -7.10 -25.42 17.66
C ILE A 504 -5.95 -26.42 17.48
N THR A 505 -5.03 -26.11 16.59
CA THR A 505 -3.80 -26.89 16.33
C THR A 505 -2.53 -26.17 16.79
N SER A 506 -2.50 -24.83 16.73
CA SER A 506 -1.37 -24.00 17.16
C SER A 506 -1.82 -22.54 17.40
N GLY A 507 -1.05 -21.75 18.14
CA GLY A 507 -1.37 -20.34 18.40
C GLY A 507 -0.18 -19.47 18.71
N TRP A 508 -0.37 -18.15 18.62
CA TRP A 508 0.66 -17.12 18.81
C TRP A 508 0.14 -15.97 19.71
N ASN A 509 1.08 -15.31 20.39
CA ASN A 509 0.84 -14.26 21.40
C ASN A 509 -0.09 -14.64 22.59
N ALA A 510 -0.59 -15.87 22.64
CA ALA A 510 -1.38 -16.41 23.73
C ALA A 510 -1.16 -17.92 23.88
N THR A 511 -1.46 -18.46 25.07
CA THR A 511 -1.60 -19.90 25.29
C THR A 511 -3.08 -20.28 25.32
N PHE A 512 -3.50 -21.26 24.51
CA PHE A 512 -4.90 -21.65 24.33
C PHE A 512 -5.16 -23.01 24.97
N SER A 513 -6.19 -23.12 25.83
CA SER A 513 -6.61 -24.39 26.43
C SER A 513 -8.06 -24.33 26.93
N PRO A 514 -8.88 -25.40 26.78
CA PRO A 514 -8.68 -26.56 25.90
C PRO A 514 -8.61 -26.16 24.42
N ALA A 515 -8.34 -27.12 23.54
CA ALA A 515 -8.25 -26.87 22.09
C ALA A 515 -9.62 -26.72 21.38
N SER A 516 -10.73 -27.10 22.02
CA SER A 516 -12.08 -27.08 21.44
C SER A 516 -13.15 -26.88 22.50
N GLY A 517 -14.34 -26.43 22.11
CA GLY A 517 -15.41 -26.06 23.05
C GLY A 517 -15.12 -24.71 23.71
N GLN A 518 -15.27 -24.63 25.03
CA GLN A 518 -15.01 -23.39 25.79
C GLN A 518 -13.49 -23.21 25.98
N VAL A 519 -12.88 -22.35 25.15
CA VAL A 519 -11.44 -22.06 25.12
C VAL A 519 -11.10 -20.89 26.03
N SER A 520 -9.99 -21.00 26.76
CA SER A 520 -9.33 -19.86 27.41
C SER A 520 -8.01 -19.56 26.71
N ALA A 521 -7.84 -18.34 26.20
CA ALA A 521 -6.58 -17.81 25.70
C ALA A 521 -5.95 -16.91 26.77
N ARG A 522 -4.73 -17.23 27.24
CA ARG A 522 -4.02 -16.47 28.27
C ARG A 522 -2.81 -15.73 27.71
N ASN A 523 -2.53 -14.56 28.26
CA ASN A 523 -1.35 -13.77 27.88
C ASN A 523 -0.04 -14.56 28.04
N VAL A 524 0.97 -14.14 27.28
CA VAL A 524 2.37 -14.57 27.45
C VAL A 524 3.17 -13.49 28.19
N ASN A 525 4.42 -13.77 28.53
CA ASN A 525 5.21 -12.97 29.47
C ASN A 525 5.39 -11.49 29.05
N TYR A 526 5.38 -11.18 27.75
CA TYR A 526 5.63 -9.83 27.22
C TYR A 526 4.38 -8.99 26.94
N ASN A 527 3.16 -9.58 26.96
CA ASN A 527 1.92 -8.88 26.57
C ASN A 527 0.82 -8.91 27.64
N GLY A 528 1.16 -9.22 28.90
CA GLY A 528 0.19 -9.30 30.00
C GLY A 528 -0.37 -7.97 30.49
N THR A 529 0.31 -6.84 30.27
CA THR A 529 -0.14 -5.51 30.69
C THR A 529 -0.85 -4.80 29.55
N LEU A 530 -2.11 -4.39 29.78
CA LEU A 530 -2.97 -3.72 28.81
C LEU A 530 -3.54 -2.44 29.43
N ALA A 531 -2.91 -1.30 29.16
CA ALA A 531 -3.31 0.02 29.63
C ALA A 531 -4.67 0.46 29.05
N PRO A 532 -5.37 1.45 29.63
CA PRO A 532 -6.58 2.05 29.05
C PRO A 532 -6.38 2.46 27.59
N GLY A 533 -7.27 2.03 26.70
CA GLY A 533 -7.18 2.28 25.25
C GLY A 533 -6.15 1.42 24.50
N ALA A 534 -5.25 0.70 25.18
CA ALA A 534 -4.29 -0.18 24.53
C ALA A 534 -4.97 -1.43 23.97
N SER A 535 -4.36 -2.01 22.93
CA SER A 535 -4.79 -3.27 22.31
C SER A 535 -3.66 -4.29 22.25
N VAL A 536 -4.01 -5.58 22.24
CA VAL A 536 -3.11 -6.71 22.02
C VAL A 536 -3.71 -7.65 20.98
N ASP A 537 -2.90 -8.04 19.99
CA ASP A 537 -3.28 -8.94 18.92
C ASP A 537 -2.77 -10.35 19.19
N ILE A 538 -3.67 -11.33 19.13
CA ILE A 538 -3.40 -12.75 19.30
C ILE A 538 -4.04 -13.55 18.18
N GLY A 539 -3.69 -14.83 18.05
CA GLY A 539 -4.38 -15.67 17.07
C GLY A 539 -3.98 -17.13 17.13
N PHE A 540 -4.69 -17.93 16.34
CA PHE A 540 -4.52 -19.37 16.29
C PHE A 540 -4.82 -19.95 14.90
N GLN A 541 -4.23 -21.11 14.63
CA GLN A 541 -4.62 -22.00 13.54
C GLN A 541 -5.46 -23.13 14.12
N ALA A 542 -6.51 -23.53 13.40
CA ALA A 542 -7.45 -24.55 13.80
C ALA A 542 -7.91 -25.40 12.60
N THR A 543 -8.56 -26.52 12.91
CA THR A 543 -9.29 -27.38 11.97
C THR A 543 -10.80 -27.22 12.16
N HIS A 544 -11.59 -27.51 11.12
CA HIS A 544 -13.05 -27.53 11.18
C HIS A 544 -13.67 -28.67 10.35
N THR A 545 -14.72 -29.31 10.88
CA THR A 545 -15.52 -30.32 10.17
C THR A 545 -16.62 -29.67 9.31
N GLY A 546 -16.27 -28.65 8.52
CA GLY A 546 -17.21 -27.87 7.71
C GLY A 546 -17.94 -26.73 8.44
N ASN A 547 -17.91 -26.66 9.77
CA ASN A 547 -18.46 -25.53 10.52
C ASN A 547 -17.49 -24.34 10.57
N THR A 548 -17.80 -23.27 9.84
CA THR A 548 -17.01 -22.02 9.79
C THR A 548 -17.73 -20.84 10.45
N ALA A 549 -18.52 -21.07 11.49
CA ALA A 549 -19.03 -20.01 12.35
C ALA A 549 -17.92 -19.41 13.24
N GLU A 550 -18.15 -18.21 13.76
CA GLU A 550 -17.25 -17.52 14.70
C GLU A 550 -17.74 -17.67 16.15
N PRO A 551 -16.89 -17.47 17.18
CA PRO A 551 -17.33 -17.44 18.57
C PRO A 551 -18.30 -16.28 18.84
N ALA A 552 -19.55 -16.60 19.17
CA ALA A 552 -20.62 -15.59 19.30
C ALA A 552 -20.48 -14.64 20.51
N ALA A 553 -19.60 -14.94 21.45
CA ALA A 553 -19.36 -14.11 22.64
C ALA A 553 -17.94 -14.32 23.20
N PHE A 554 -17.41 -13.27 23.82
CA PHE A 554 -16.09 -13.23 24.45
C PHE A 554 -16.19 -12.63 25.85
N THR A 555 -15.29 -13.05 26.75
CA THR A 555 -15.12 -12.48 28.10
C THR A 555 -13.65 -12.22 28.38
N LEU A 556 -13.29 -11.05 28.91
CA LEU A 556 -11.94 -10.73 29.35
C LEU A 556 -11.88 -10.75 30.88
N ASN A 557 -11.07 -11.64 31.45
CA ASN A 557 -11.02 -11.90 32.89
C ASN A 557 -12.42 -12.18 33.53
N GLY A 558 -13.32 -12.78 32.74
CA GLY A 558 -14.70 -13.08 33.14
C GLY A 558 -15.74 -11.97 32.88
N ILE A 559 -15.30 -10.76 32.50
CA ILE A 559 -16.21 -9.64 32.15
C ILE A 559 -16.59 -9.76 30.66
N PRO A 560 -17.88 -9.69 30.27
CA PRO A 560 -18.29 -9.72 28.86
C PRO A 560 -17.67 -8.60 28.01
N CYS A 561 -17.26 -8.93 26.79
CA CYS A 561 -16.68 -7.99 25.84
C CYS A 561 -17.71 -7.51 24.81
N THR A 562 -17.56 -6.28 24.31
CA THR A 562 -18.23 -5.83 23.08
C THR A 562 -17.52 -6.44 21.87
N VAL A 563 -18.24 -7.22 21.06
CA VAL A 563 -17.76 -7.75 19.77
C VAL A 563 -18.02 -6.72 18.67
N VAL A 564 -17.09 -6.59 17.70
CA VAL A 564 -16.97 -5.47 16.75
C VAL A 564 -16.32 -5.87 15.43
#